data_AF-A0A453HVQ6-F1
#
_entry.id   AF-A0A453HVQ6-F1
#
_cell.length_a   1.000
_cell.length_b   1.000
_cell.length_c   1.000
_cell.angle_alpha   90.00
_cell.angle_beta   90.00
_cell.angle_gamma   90.00
#
_symmetry.space_group_name_H-M   'P 1'
#
loop_
_entity.id
_entity.type
_entity.pdbx_description
1 polymer ?
#
loop_
_entity_poly.entity_id
_entity_poly.type
_entity_poly.pdbx_seq_one_letter_code
_entity_poly.pdbx_strand_id
1 'polypeptide(L)' 'DNRVTDHRLKMNFVLSSFLLGDIESAVQSCAALEQKELLEEMATSSAVKA' A
#
# COMPACT_ATOMS: atom_id res chain seq x y z
N ASP A 1 -19.40 -8.31 -9.84
CA ASP A 1 -17.93 -8.25 -9.72
C ASP A 1 -17.62 -8.01 -8.26
N ASN A 2 -17.13 -9.02 -7.54
CA ASN A 2 -17.01 -9.01 -6.07
C ASN A 2 -15.63 -8.52 -5.63
N ARG A 3 -15.18 -7.40 -6.18
CA ARG A 3 -13.85 -6.85 -5.91
C ARG A 3 -13.87 -5.37 -5.54
N VAL A 4 -12.88 -4.98 -4.75
CA VAL A 4 -12.51 -3.59 -4.48
C VAL A 4 -11.13 -3.39 -5.08
N THR A 5 -10.98 -2.41 -5.98
CA THR A 5 -9.70 -2.08 -6.59
C THR A 5 -9.07 -0.90 -5.85
N ASP A 6 -7.88 -1.08 -5.29
CA ASP A 6 -7.07 0.04 -4.81
C ASP A 6 -6.21 0.55 -5.97
N HIS A 7 -6.44 1.80 -6.39
CA HIS A 7 -5.75 2.40 -7.53
C HIS A 7 -4.31 2.85 -7.22
N ARG A 8 -3.96 3.03 -5.95
CA ARG A 8 -2.60 3.37 -5.50
C ARG A 8 -1.72 2.14 -5.61
N LEU A 9 -2.24 1.01 -5.11
CA LEU A 9 -1.55 -0.28 -5.13
C LEU A 9 -1.66 -1.01 -6.47
N LYS A 10 -2.64 -0.64 -7.32
CA LYS A 10 -3.03 -1.40 -8.52
C LYS A 10 -3.40 -2.85 -8.20
N MET A 11 -3.99 -3.07 -7.03
CA MET A 11 -4.35 -4.39 -6.51
C MET A 11 -5.86 -4.50 -6.31
N ASN A 12 -6.36 -5.73 -6.43
CA ASN A 12 -7.76 -6.06 -6.16
C ASN A 12 -7.86 -6.83 -4.86
N PHE A 13 -8.87 -6.46 -4.07
CA PHE A 13 -9.28 -7.15 -2.85
C PHE A 13 -10.71 -7.66 -3.00
N VAL A 14 -11.11 -8.61 -2.15
CA VAL A 14 -12.48 -9.14 -2.17
C VAL A 14 -13.43 -8.16 -1.50
N LEU A 15 -14.57 -7.88 -2.15
CA LEU A 15 -15.55 -6.91 -1.66
C LEU A 15 -16.13 -7.29 -0.28
N SER A 16 -16.35 -8.58 -0.03
CA SER A 16 -16.90 -9.04 1.25
C SER A 16 -16.00 -8.70 2.44
N SER A 17 -14.68 -8.75 2.27
CA SER A 17 -13.72 -8.41 3.34
C SER A 17 -13.90 -6.96 3.78
N PHE A 18 -14.13 -6.03 2.84
CA PHE A 18 -14.42 -4.63 3.16
C PHE A 18 -15.76 -4.43 3.85
N LEU A 19 -16.81 -5.14 3.41
CA LEU A 19 -18.14 -5.03 4.02
C LEU A 19 -18.20 -5.63 5.43
N LEU A 20 -17.36 -6.64 5.71
CA LEU A 20 -17.26 -7.28 7.02
C LEU A 20 -16.25 -6.59 7.96
N GLY A 21 -15.56 -5.53 7.49
CA GLY A 21 -14.54 -4.81 8.26
C GLY A 21 -13.17 -5.51 8.32
N ASP A 22 -12.99 -6.63 7.61
CA ASP A 22 -11.73 -7.31 7.41
C ASP A 22 -10.87 -6.57 6.36
N ILE A 23 -10.40 -5.38 6.73
CA ILE A 23 -9.61 -4.50 5.84
C ILE A 23 -8.12 -4.50 6.15
N GLU A 24 -7.66 -5.32 7.09
CA GLU A 24 -6.28 -5.31 7.58
C GLU A 24 -5.28 -5.53 6.44
N SER A 25 -5.56 -6.49 5.56
CA SER A 25 -4.70 -6.79 4.40
C SER A 25 -4.57 -5.59 3.45
N ALA A 26 -5.65 -4.84 3.25
CA ALA A 26 -5.63 -3.65 2.40
C ALA A 26 -4.85 -2.50 3.05
N VAL A 27 -5.03 -2.30 4.36
CA VAL A 27 -4.30 -1.29 5.13
C VAL A 27 -2.80 -1.60 5.16
N GLN A 28 -2.42 -2.84 5.46
CA GLN A 28 -1.02 -3.27 5.46
C GLN A 28 -0.36 -3.10 4.08
N SER A 29 -1.08 -3.42 3.00
CA SER A 29 -0.57 -3.22 1.64
C SER A 29 -0.30 -1.74 1.34
N CYS A 30 -1.18 -0.83 1.80
CA CYS A 30 -0.98 0.61 1.66
C CYS A 30 0.23 1.10 2.47
N ALA A 31 0.34 0.65 3.72
CA ALA A 31 1.46 1.01 4.60
C ALA A 31 2.79 0.51 4.02
N ALA A 32 2.83 -0.70 3.46
CA ALA A 32 4.04 -1.23 2.84
C ALA A 32 4.49 -0.42 1.62
N LEU A 33 3.54 0.09 0.82
CA LEU A 33 3.86 0.98 -0.30
C LEU A 33 4.47 2.30 0.20
N GLU A 34 3.82 2.94 1.16
CA GLU A 34 4.31 4.20 1.75
C GLU A 34 5.68 4.03 2.42
N GLN A 35 5.88 2.94 3.16
CA GLN A 35 7.18 2.62 3.77
C GLN A 35 8.28 2.44 2.72
N LYS A 36 7.96 1.79 1.60
CA LYS A 36 8.91 1.62 0.48
C LYS A 36 9.28 2.98 -0.13
N GLU A 37 8.30 3.83 -0.41
CA GLU A 37 8.52 5.17 -0.98
C GLU A 37 9.39 6.03 -0.05
N LEU A 38 9.13 6.00 1.27
CA LEU A 38 9.94 6.71 2.27
C LEU A 38 11.39 6.17 2.32
N LEU A 39 11.58 4.85 2.24
CA LEU A 39 12.92 4.25 2.21
C LEU A 39 13.69 4.65 0.95
N GLU A 40 13.03 4.71 -0.21
CA GLU A 40 13.62 5.18 -1.47
C GLU A 40 14.02 6.67 -1.39
N GLU A 41 13.18 7.50 -0.77
CA GLU A 41 13.50 8.91 -0.51
C GLU A 41 14.70 9.05 0.44
N MET A 42 14.72 8.30 1.54
CA MET A 42 15.83 8.30 2.50
C MET A 42 17.14 7.85 1.85
N ALA A 43 17.11 6.78 1.06
CA ALA A 43 18.27 6.30 0.31
C ALA A 43 18.79 7.37 -0.64
N THR A 44 17.89 8.04 -1.38
CA THR A 44 18.23 9.13 -2.29
C THR A 44 18.82 10.34 -1.55
N SER A 45 18.22 10.74 -0.42
CA SER A 45 18.69 11.84 0.43
C SER A 45 20.06 11.56 1.04
N SER A 46 20.32 10.31 1.45
CA SER A 46 21.63 9.88 1.97
C SER A 46 22.70 9.82 0.88
N ALA A 47 22.33 9.46 -0.35
CA ALA A 47 23.25 9.41 -1.50
C ALA A 47 23.63 10.80 -2.02
N VAL A 48 22.76 11.80 -1.90
CA VAL A 48 23.04 13.20 -2.31
C VAL A 48 23.95 13.95 -1.32
N LYS A 49 24.14 13.42 -0.10
CA LYS A 49 24.97 14.02 0.95
C LYS A 49 26.36 13.37 1.12
N ALA A 50 26.74 12.42 0.27
CA ALA A 50 28.03 11.71 0.32
C ALA A 50 29.02 12.24 -0.74
#